data_AF-A0A2R6H909-F1
#
_entry.id   AF-A0A2R6H909-F1
#
_cell.length_a   1.000
_cell.length_b   1.000
_cell.length_c   1.000
_cell.angle_alpha   90.00
_cell.angle_beta   90.00
_cell.angle_gamma   90.00
#
_symmetry.space_group_name_H-M   'P 1'
#
loop_
_entity.id
_entity.type
_entity.pdbx_description
1 polymer ?
#
loop_
_entity_poly.entity_id
_entity_poly.type
_entity_poly.pdbx_seq_one_letter_code
_entity_poly.pdbx_strand_id
1 'polypeptide(L)'
;MADSTPDAPMFAPLTLALDAQRRSFEAAADAVTKTEAGPEQLADMLSVDVGQTPSEVVYTENKLELLHYEPLTDEQHDVPILITYALINRPYILDLQPDRSVVRRLLEAGFDVYMIDWNEPSRLDQHLTLDDYVNRYIDNCVDVVRERSGQDSINVLGYCMGGTMSAMYAALHPEKVRNLALMAAGLCFDDTGGILELWGDEEYFSPEELTETYGNAPAEMLDVGFALMDPVSNYVSKYVRLYDNIENDDFVANFGRMERWLSEGIDVAGTTFTQFVENIYQENELYNNELYLGGERTESARSSSGERSESGGGEHVDLANIDMPVLQITGEYDHLIPSETSKPFNDVIGSEDTSTIEYPTGHIGLSVSGSSHENVWPEVCEWFEARSQVESEAAEIEVEDVGGDVEESVEKAVEAEEEPEADETGDAGPAELETNDAAPETGDADEPGIEVLNGIGETYADRLRGVGIATVADLASADVETVASAAEVSEERAESWIEQAAN
;
A
#
# COMPACT_ATOMS: atom_id res chain seq x y z
N MET A 1 56.22 -34.80 -0.34
CA MET A 1 54.99 -34.69 0.47
C MET A 1 54.77 -33.22 0.77
N ALA A 2 53.85 -32.61 0.03
CA ALA A 2 52.97 -31.54 0.48
C ALA A 2 51.97 -31.41 -0.68
N ASP A 3 50.82 -32.04 -0.47
CA ASP A 3 49.70 -32.16 -1.39
C ASP A 3 48.89 -30.87 -1.34
N SER A 4 48.40 -30.48 -2.51
CA SER A 4 47.65 -29.27 -2.83
C SER A 4 46.22 -29.33 -2.32
N THR A 5 45.77 -28.33 -1.56
CA THR A 5 44.35 -28.00 -1.37
C THR A 5 43.81 -27.30 -2.63
N PRO A 6 42.65 -27.68 -3.17
CA PRO A 6 42.05 -26.97 -4.31
C PRO A 6 41.38 -25.67 -3.82
N ASP A 7 41.61 -24.59 -4.56
CA ASP A 7 40.90 -23.31 -4.41
C ASP A 7 39.39 -23.52 -4.55
N ALA A 8 38.63 -23.04 -3.56
CA ALA A 8 37.18 -22.93 -3.65
C ALA A 8 36.81 -21.83 -4.66
N PRO A 9 35.77 -22.03 -5.50
CA PRO A 9 35.36 -21.01 -6.46
C PRO A 9 34.81 -19.79 -5.71
N MET A 10 35.40 -18.63 -6.00
CA MET A 10 34.94 -17.32 -5.55
C MET A 10 33.53 -17.09 -6.12
N PHE A 11 32.53 -16.97 -5.26
CA PHE A 11 31.17 -16.61 -5.64
C PHE A 11 31.22 -15.25 -6.36
N ALA A 12 30.73 -15.18 -7.60
CA ALA A 12 30.71 -13.96 -8.41
C ALA A 12 29.25 -13.55 -8.64
N PRO A 13 28.65 -12.75 -7.73
CA PRO A 13 27.22 -12.43 -7.75
C PRO A 13 26.78 -11.77 -9.06
N LEU A 14 27.63 -10.89 -9.60
CA LEU A 14 27.39 -10.21 -10.87
C LEU A 14 27.27 -11.19 -12.06
N THR A 15 28.03 -12.28 -12.05
CA THR A 15 28.00 -13.27 -13.14
C THR A 15 26.75 -14.13 -13.05
N LEU A 16 26.33 -14.48 -11.83
CA LEU A 16 25.07 -15.18 -11.59
C LEU A 16 23.87 -14.32 -12.02
N ALA A 17 23.89 -13.03 -11.70
CA ALA A 17 22.87 -12.06 -12.13
C ALA A 17 22.82 -11.89 -13.64
N LEU A 18 23.97 -11.75 -14.31
CA LEU A 18 24.04 -11.65 -15.78
C LEU A 18 23.58 -12.94 -16.47
N ASP A 19 23.91 -14.12 -15.92
CA ASP A 19 23.47 -15.41 -16.46
C ASP A 19 21.98 -15.68 -16.18
N ALA A 20 21.44 -15.18 -15.08
CA ALA A 20 20.00 -15.20 -14.80
C ALA A 20 19.26 -14.24 -15.74
N GLN A 21 19.75 -13.02 -15.92
CA GLN A 21 19.22 -12.02 -16.85
C GLN A 21 19.23 -12.56 -18.28
N ARG A 22 20.34 -13.19 -18.72
CA ARG A 22 20.43 -13.81 -20.04
C ARG A 22 19.42 -14.93 -20.23
N ARG A 23 19.28 -15.84 -19.25
CA ARG A 23 18.27 -16.91 -19.30
C ARG A 23 16.84 -16.37 -19.30
N SER A 24 16.60 -15.27 -18.61
CA SER A 24 15.31 -14.56 -18.58
C SER A 24 15.01 -13.92 -19.94
N PHE A 25 16.01 -13.30 -20.59
CA PHE A 25 15.88 -12.81 -21.97
C PHE A 25 15.67 -13.93 -22.98
N GLU A 26 16.35 -15.06 -22.83
CA GLU A 26 16.15 -16.24 -23.69
C GLU A 26 14.74 -16.83 -23.49
N ALA A 27 14.25 -16.91 -22.26
CA ALA A 27 12.90 -17.38 -21.95
C ALA A 27 11.81 -16.40 -22.43
N ALA A 28 12.01 -15.09 -22.25
CA ALA A 28 11.13 -14.05 -22.76
C ALA A 28 11.11 -14.02 -24.30
N ALA A 29 12.28 -14.17 -24.95
CA ALA A 29 12.36 -14.28 -26.40
C ALA A 29 11.67 -15.56 -26.91
N ASP A 30 11.86 -16.70 -26.24
CA ASP A 30 11.18 -17.94 -26.59
C ASP A 30 9.67 -17.85 -26.33
N ALA A 31 9.23 -17.17 -25.28
CA ALA A 31 7.82 -16.89 -25.02
C ALA A 31 7.24 -16.00 -26.12
N VAL A 32 7.88 -14.89 -26.46
CA VAL A 32 7.48 -14.00 -27.58
C VAL A 32 7.46 -14.74 -28.93
N THR A 33 8.35 -15.72 -29.12
CA THR A 33 8.43 -16.48 -30.37
C THR A 33 7.45 -17.66 -30.41
N LYS A 34 7.05 -18.21 -29.26
CA LYS A 34 6.13 -19.35 -29.13
C LYS A 34 4.67 -18.96 -28.87
N THR A 35 4.42 -17.74 -28.44
CA THR A 35 3.04 -17.26 -28.26
C THR A 35 2.49 -16.86 -29.62
N GLU A 36 1.31 -17.35 -29.99
CA GLU A 36 0.45 -16.68 -30.97
C GLU A 36 -0.18 -15.40 -30.39
N ALA A 37 0.42 -14.80 -29.35
CA ALA A 37 0.06 -13.47 -28.91
C ALA A 37 0.43 -12.54 -30.05
N GLY A 38 -0.61 -12.04 -30.71
CA GLY A 38 -0.47 -11.10 -31.81
C GLY A 38 0.15 -9.81 -31.31
N PRO A 39 0.64 -8.97 -32.23
CA PRO A 39 0.99 -7.58 -31.94
C PRO A 39 -0.11 -6.80 -31.21
N GLU A 40 -1.37 -7.26 -31.30
CA GLU A 40 -2.54 -6.69 -30.62
C GLU A 40 -2.49 -6.93 -29.10
N GLN A 41 -2.33 -8.15 -28.59
CA GLN A 41 -2.22 -8.37 -27.13
C GLN A 41 -1.03 -7.63 -26.48
N LEU A 42 0.08 -7.50 -27.21
CA LEU A 42 1.24 -6.74 -26.75
C LEU A 42 0.98 -5.22 -26.78
N ALA A 43 0.19 -4.73 -27.74
CA ALA A 43 -0.22 -3.33 -27.80
C ALA A 43 -1.26 -3.02 -26.71
N ASP A 44 -2.15 -3.94 -26.40
CA ASP A 44 -3.13 -3.82 -25.33
C ASP A 44 -2.42 -3.74 -23.97
N MET A 45 -1.43 -4.60 -23.72
CA MET A 45 -0.58 -4.54 -22.51
C MET A 45 0.17 -3.21 -22.36
N LEU A 46 0.51 -2.53 -23.45
CA LEU A 46 1.20 -1.23 -23.45
C LEU A 46 0.26 -0.02 -23.42
N SER A 47 -1.05 -0.23 -23.58
CA SER A 47 -2.06 0.83 -23.63
C SER A 47 -3.07 0.76 -22.48
N VAL A 48 -2.78 -0.04 -21.45
CA VAL A 48 -3.69 -0.24 -20.32
C VAL A 48 -3.81 1.04 -19.49
N ASP A 49 -5.05 1.47 -19.28
CA ASP A 49 -5.40 2.58 -18.40
C ASP A 49 -5.18 2.20 -16.92
N VAL A 50 -4.69 3.16 -16.14
CA VAL A 50 -4.41 3.11 -14.70
C VAL A 50 -4.83 4.44 -14.07
N GLY A 51 -5.07 4.49 -12.75
CA GLY A 51 -5.42 5.74 -12.06
C GLY A 51 -6.75 6.33 -12.57
N GLN A 52 -7.76 5.48 -12.72
CA GLN A 52 -9.01 5.85 -13.39
C GLN A 52 -10.03 6.54 -12.47
N THR A 53 -9.80 6.57 -11.15
CA THR A 53 -10.75 7.19 -10.23
C THR A 53 -10.76 8.70 -10.46
N PRO A 54 -11.91 9.31 -10.80
CA PRO A 54 -11.99 10.73 -11.10
C PRO A 54 -11.48 11.58 -9.93
N SER A 55 -10.61 12.54 -10.23
CA SER A 55 -10.04 13.46 -9.25
C SER A 55 -9.79 14.83 -9.85
N GLU A 56 -9.79 15.85 -9.02
CA GLU A 56 -9.29 17.19 -9.36
C GLU A 56 -8.03 17.54 -8.56
N VAL A 57 -7.16 18.36 -9.16
CA VAL A 57 -6.01 18.94 -8.46
C VAL A 57 -6.49 20.17 -7.69
N VAL A 58 -6.37 20.10 -6.36
CA VAL A 58 -6.93 21.13 -5.45
C VAL A 58 -5.87 22.04 -4.86
N TYR A 59 -4.62 21.62 -4.87
CA TYR A 59 -3.46 22.38 -4.46
C TYR A 59 -2.24 21.94 -5.25
N THR A 60 -1.34 22.89 -5.52
CA THR A 60 -0.08 22.62 -6.20
C THR A 60 1.04 23.38 -5.54
N GLU A 61 2.19 22.74 -5.34
CA GLU A 61 3.40 23.40 -4.87
C GLU A 61 4.64 22.79 -5.52
N ASN A 62 5.41 23.61 -6.24
CA ASN A 62 6.50 23.10 -7.08
C ASN A 62 5.97 22.07 -8.11
N LYS A 63 6.19 20.77 -7.86
CA LYS A 63 5.66 19.66 -8.67
C LYS A 63 4.62 18.83 -7.92
N LEU A 64 4.49 19.04 -6.61
CA LEU A 64 3.46 18.41 -5.82
C LEU A 64 2.09 18.82 -6.36
N GLU A 65 1.22 17.84 -6.53
CA GLU A 65 -0.20 18.01 -6.78
C GLU A 65 -0.97 17.29 -5.66
N LEU A 66 -1.88 18.00 -5.01
CA LEU A 66 -2.84 17.41 -4.07
C LEU A 66 -4.09 17.05 -4.87
N LEU A 67 -4.36 15.76 -4.96
CA LEU A 67 -5.55 15.22 -5.62
C LEU A 67 -6.69 15.13 -4.62
N HIS A 68 -7.89 15.54 -5.04
CA HIS A 68 -9.15 15.31 -4.33
C HIS A 68 -10.05 14.48 -5.22
N TYR A 69 -10.50 13.33 -4.71
CA TYR A 69 -11.28 12.39 -5.50
C TYR A 69 -12.78 12.69 -5.45
N GLU A 70 -13.47 12.41 -6.55
CA GLU A 70 -14.93 12.57 -6.62
C GLU A 70 -15.61 11.54 -5.69
N PRO A 71 -16.60 11.96 -4.88
CA PRO A 71 -17.30 11.07 -3.97
C PRO A 71 -18.09 9.98 -4.70
N LEU A 72 -18.16 8.78 -4.10
CA LEU A 72 -18.96 7.66 -4.62
C LEU A 72 -20.22 7.38 -3.80
N THR A 73 -20.47 8.15 -2.75
CA THR A 73 -21.63 8.06 -1.86
C THR A 73 -22.32 9.43 -1.76
N ASP A 74 -23.62 9.43 -1.47
CA ASP A 74 -24.40 10.66 -1.28
C ASP A 74 -24.08 11.35 0.06
N GLU A 75 -23.75 10.56 1.08
CA GLU A 75 -23.34 11.01 2.41
C GLU A 75 -21.88 10.58 2.65
N GLN A 76 -21.08 11.47 3.21
CA GLN A 76 -19.67 11.22 3.53
C GLN A 76 -19.42 11.41 5.03
N HIS A 77 -18.38 10.75 5.54
CA HIS A 77 -17.85 11.02 6.87
C HIS A 77 -17.28 12.44 6.95
N ASP A 78 -17.49 13.10 8.10
CA ASP A 78 -17.06 14.49 8.31
C ASP A 78 -15.53 14.67 8.26
N VAL A 79 -14.78 13.65 8.68
CA VAL A 79 -13.31 13.72 8.76
C VAL A 79 -12.69 13.08 7.52
N PRO A 80 -12.00 13.85 6.66
CA PRO A 80 -11.38 13.34 5.44
C PRO A 80 -10.13 12.51 5.72
N ILE A 81 -9.73 11.70 4.74
CA ILE A 81 -8.45 10.97 4.72
C ILE A 81 -7.49 11.62 3.74
N LEU A 82 -6.31 12.00 4.23
CA LEU A 82 -5.17 12.37 3.39
C LEU A 82 -4.22 11.18 3.25
N ILE A 83 -3.99 10.75 2.01
CA ILE A 83 -3.01 9.73 1.66
C ILE A 83 -1.66 10.39 1.37
N THR A 84 -0.67 10.10 2.21
CA THR A 84 0.72 10.50 2.03
C THR A 84 1.48 9.35 1.37
N TYR A 85 1.62 9.42 0.05
CA TYR A 85 2.29 8.37 -0.72
C TYR A 85 3.82 8.39 -0.51
N ALA A 86 4.50 7.31 -0.89
CA ALA A 86 5.95 7.23 -0.87
C ALA A 86 6.61 8.18 -1.89
N LEU A 87 7.87 8.55 -1.67
CA LEU A 87 8.64 9.34 -2.65
C LEU A 87 9.15 8.50 -3.83
N ILE A 88 8.94 7.19 -3.78
CA ILE A 88 9.39 6.23 -4.79
C ILE A 88 8.17 5.69 -5.54
N ASN A 89 8.30 5.60 -6.86
CA ASN A 89 7.28 5.17 -7.82
C ASN A 89 6.04 6.08 -7.84
N ARG A 90 5.11 5.79 -8.76
CA ARG A 90 3.89 6.59 -8.93
C ARG A 90 2.79 6.17 -7.96
N PRO A 91 1.99 7.12 -7.46
CA PRO A 91 0.97 6.86 -6.44
C PRO A 91 -0.23 6.07 -6.97
N TYR A 92 -0.41 5.96 -8.29
CA TYR A 92 -1.52 5.20 -8.89
C TYR A 92 -1.49 3.70 -8.57
N ILE A 93 -0.45 3.17 -7.91
CA ILE A 93 -0.50 1.82 -7.35
C ILE A 93 -1.61 1.65 -6.30
N LEU A 94 -2.01 2.74 -5.65
CA LEU A 94 -3.17 2.78 -4.75
C LEU A 94 -4.50 2.97 -5.50
N ASP A 95 -4.45 3.16 -6.82
CA ASP A 95 -5.60 3.33 -7.71
C ASP A 95 -5.37 2.59 -9.06
N LEU A 96 -4.91 1.34 -9.00
CA LEU A 96 -4.37 0.64 -10.18
C LEU A 96 -5.47 0.34 -11.22
N GLN A 97 -6.58 -0.23 -10.75
CA GLN A 97 -7.78 -0.53 -11.53
C GLN A 97 -8.99 -0.52 -10.59
N PRO A 98 -10.24 -0.40 -11.10
CA PRO A 98 -11.41 -0.20 -10.24
C PRO A 98 -11.60 -1.23 -9.12
N ASP A 99 -11.38 -2.52 -9.37
CA ASP A 99 -11.51 -3.59 -8.36
C ASP A 99 -10.23 -3.78 -7.51
N ARG A 100 -9.16 -3.04 -7.82
CA ARG A 100 -7.85 -3.00 -7.13
C ARG A 100 -7.42 -1.55 -6.84
N SER A 101 -8.33 -0.78 -6.26
CA SER A 101 -8.11 0.61 -5.90
C SER A 101 -8.41 0.82 -4.44
N VAL A 102 -7.37 1.16 -3.68
CA VAL A 102 -7.45 1.56 -2.28
C VAL A 102 -8.29 2.82 -2.15
N VAL A 103 -8.00 3.80 -3.01
CA VAL A 103 -8.73 5.08 -3.09
C VAL A 103 -10.23 4.80 -3.23
N ARG A 104 -10.60 3.95 -4.19
CA ARG A 104 -12.00 3.62 -4.45
C ARG A 104 -12.64 2.90 -3.27
N ARG A 105 -11.95 2.01 -2.57
CA ARG A 105 -12.47 1.36 -1.34
C ARG A 105 -12.80 2.38 -0.25
N LEU A 106 -11.92 3.36 -0.04
CA LEU A 106 -12.16 4.44 0.93
C LEU A 106 -13.36 5.31 0.52
N LEU A 107 -13.48 5.65 -0.76
CA LEU A 107 -14.62 6.41 -1.30
C LEU A 107 -15.94 5.62 -1.19
N GLU A 108 -15.92 4.32 -1.48
CA GLU A 108 -17.09 3.43 -1.36
C GLU A 108 -17.52 3.24 0.10
N ALA A 109 -16.57 3.35 1.05
CA ALA A 109 -16.85 3.40 2.48
C ALA A 109 -17.34 4.78 2.97
N GLY A 110 -17.44 5.78 2.09
CA GLY A 110 -17.98 7.10 2.41
C GLY A 110 -16.96 8.10 2.95
N PHE A 111 -15.65 7.86 2.84
CA PHE A 111 -14.65 8.88 3.20
C PHE A 111 -14.49 9.95 2.11
N ASP A 112 -14.17 11.17 2.52
CA ASP A 112 -13.62 12.20 1.63
C ASP A 112 -12.11 12.00 1.49
N VAL A 113 -11.62 11.73 0.28
CA VAL A 113 -10.26 11.19 0.07
C VAL A 113 -9.39 12.16 -0.73
N TYR A 114 -8.20 12.41 -0.19
CA TYR A 114 -7.15 13.21 -0.82
C TYR A 114 -5.89 12.37 -0.95
N MET A 115 -5.06 12.65 -1.96
CA MET A 115 -3.76 11.99 -2.11
C MET A 115 -2.71 12.98 -2.58
N ILE A 116 -1.53 12.92 -1.96
CA ILE A 116 -0.37 13.68 -2.40
C ILE A 116 0.31 12.93 -3.55
N ASP A 117 0.35 13.54 -4.72
CA ASP A 117 1.26 13.16 -5.81
C ASP A 117 2.47 14.09 -5.80
N TRP A 118 3.63 13.56 -5.42
CA TRP A 118 4.88 14.32 -5.36
C TRP A 118 5.40 14.73 -6.74
N ASN A 119 4.98 14.00 -7.79
CA ASN A 119 5.59 13.99 -9.11
C ASN A 119 7.11 13.75 -9.07
N GLU A 120 7.76 13.81 -10.23
CA GLU A 120 9.19 13.54 -10.36
C GLU A 120 10.04 14.76 -9.99
N PRO A 121 10.97 14.68 -9.02
CA PRO A 121 11.85 15.78 -8.69
C PRO A 121 12.82 16.04 -9.85
N SER A 122 13.06 17.32 -10.13
CA SER A 122 14.12 17.71 -11.05
C SER A 122 15.46 17.84 -10.30
N ARG A 123 16.55 18.02 -11.03
CA ARG A 123 17.86 18.34 -10.42
C ARG A 123 17.89 19.60 -9.55
N LEU A 124 16.95 20.53 -9.73
CA LEU A 124 16.84 21.71 -8.87
C LEU A 124 16.33 21.38 -7.48
N ASP A 125 15.67 20.21 -7.33
CA ASP A 125 15.04 19.74 -6.11
C ASP A 125 15.97 18.82 -5.31
N GLN A 126 17.19 18.56 -5.80
CA GLN A 126 18.15 17.63 -5.19
C GLN A 126 18.54 17.98 -3.74
N HIS A 127 18.28 19.22 -3.32
CA HIS A 127 18.56 19.73 -1.98
C HIS A 127 17.31 19.84 -1.09
N LEU A 128 16.15 19.35 -1.55
CA LEU A 128 15.00 19.20 -0.66
C LEU A 128 15.38 18.24 0.46
N THR A 129 15.08 18.64 1.69
CA THR A 129 15.34 17.90 2.93
C THR A 129 14.07 17.19 3.40
N LEU A 130 14.20 16.23 4.34
CA LEU A 130 13.04 15.65 5.02
C LEU A 130 12.17 16.70 5.70
N ASP A 131 12.79 17.76 6.24
CA ASP A 131 12.09 18.90 6.82
C ASP A 131 11.19 19.61 5.79
N ASP A 132 11.66 19.81 4.55
CA ASP A 132 10.84 20.38 3.48
C ASP A 132 9.62 19.51 3.14
N TYR A 133 9.78 18.18 3.13
CA TYR A 133 8.66 17.28 2.87
C TYR A 133 7.67 17.26 4.04
N VAL A 134 8.15 17.16 5.29
CA VAL A 134 7.30 17.02 6.48
C VAL A 134 6.68 18.35 6.90
N ASN A 135 7.51 19.35 7.21
CA ASN A 135 7.07 20.60 7.83
C ASN A 135 6.56 21.66 6.84
N ARG A 136 6.71 21.41 5.53
CA ARG A 136 6.18 22.30 4.50
C ARG A 136 5.19 21.59 3.60
N TYR A 137 5.60 20.57 2.85
CA TYR A 137 4.70 20.00 1.85
C TYR A 137 3.53 19.21 2.45
N ILE A 138 3.78 18.30 3.40
CA ILE A 138 2.71 17.58 4.10
C ILE A 138 1.86 18.58 4.88
N ASP A 139 2.47 19.48 5.65
CA ASP A 139 1.71 20.45 6.46
C ASP A 139 0.80 21.36 5.63
N ASN A 140 1.29 21.87 4.49
CA ASN A 140 0.48 22.67 3.57
C ASN A 140 -0.69 21.86 3.00
N CYS A 141 -0.49 20.59 2.67
CA CYS A 141 -1.58 19.72 2.19
C CYS A 141 -2.61 19.49 3.29
N VAL A 142 -2.17 19.20 4.52
CA VAL A 142 -3.05 19.01 5.67
C VAL A 142 -3.88 20.27 5.93
N ASP A 143 -3.26 21.45 5.90
CA ASP A 143 -3.98 22.72 6.07
C ASP A 143 -5.02 22.97 4.96
N VAL A 144 -4.73 22.62 3.70
CA VAL A 144 -5.71 22.69 2.60
C VAL A 144 -6.88 21.75 2.85
N VAL A 145 -6.62 20.51 3.26
CA VAL A 145 -7.68 19.51 3.53
C VAL A 145 -8.54 19.93 4.73
N ARG A 146 -7.92 20.44 5.80
CA ARG A 146 -8.60 20.98 6.99
C ARG A 146 -9.49 22.17 6.63
N GLU A 147 -8.98 23.13 5.84
CA GLU A 147 -9.75 24.30 5.42
C GLU A 147 -10.95 23.90 4.54
N ARG A 148 -10.77 22.93 3.63
CA ARG A 148 -11.84 22.44 2.74
C ARG A 148 -12.93 21.66 3.48
N SER A 149 -12.53 20.80 4.43
CA SER A 149 -13.45 19.97 5.21
C SER A 149 -14.06 20.69 6.40
N GLY A 150 -13.48 21.82 6.82
CA GLY A 150 -13.87 22.53 8.04
C GLY A 150 -13.47 21.81 9.33
N GLN A 151 -12.57 20.83 9.26
CA GLN A 151 -12.12 20.03 10.39
C GLN A 151 -10.83 20.58 11.01
N ASP A 152 -10.76 20.58 12.34
CA ASP A 152 -9.54 20.96 13.06
C ASP A 152 -8.46 19.86 12.99
N SER A 153 -8.79 18.62 12.68
CA SER A 153 -7.84 17.53 12.48
C SER A 153 -8.38 16.52 11.47
N ILE A 154 -7.49 15.84 10.74
CA ILE A 154 -7.85 14.92 9.66
C ILE A 154 -7.26 13.53 9.87
N ASN A 155 -7.79 12.53 9.16
CA ASN A 155 -7.17 11.22 9.11
C ASN A 155 -5.97 11.25 8.15
N VAL A 156 -4.87 10.61 8.53
CA VAL A 156 -3.67 10.49 7.69
C VAL A 156 -3.39 9.00 7.45
N LEU A 157 -3.28 8.62 6.18
CA LEU A 157 -2.86 7.28 5.76
C LEU A 157 -1.53 7.40 5.01
N GLY A 158 -0.44 7.01 5.64
CA GLY A 158 0.88 7.03 5.02
C GLY A 158 1.26 5.65 4.46
N TYR A 159 1.84 5.62 3.25
CA TYR A 159 2.30 4.40 2.59
C TYR A 159 3.83 4.37 2.44
N CYS A 160 4.47 3.28 2.90
CA CYS A 160 5.91 3.07 2.82
C CYS A 160 6.71 4.27 3.40
N MET A 161 7.60 4.91 2.62
CA MET A 161 8.30 6.13 3.06
C MET A 161 7.34 7.25 3.47
N GLY A 162 6.17 7.34 2.81
CA GLY A 162 5.11 8.27 3.18
C GLY A 162 4.52 7.96 4.54
N GLY A 163 4.51 6.69 4.97
CA GLY A 163 4.18 6.26 6.33
C GLY A 163 5.18 6.78 7.35
N THR A 164 6.48 6.56 7.12
CA THR A 164 7.53 7.06 8.00
C THR A 164 7.48 8.59 8.12
N MET A 165 7.30 9.31 7.01
CA MET A 165 7.12 10.78 7.02
C MET A 165 5.84 11.21 7.72
N SER A 166 4.74 10.43 7.62
CA SER A 166 3.49 10.72 8.34
C SER A 166 3.64 10.54 9.85
N ALA A 167 4.44 9.57 10.30
CA ALA A 167 4.77 9.42 11.72
C ALA A 167 5.59 10.62 12.23
N MET A 168 6.59 11.08 11.46
CA MET A 168 7.32 12.31 11.78
C MET A 168 6.39 13.52 11.85
N TYR A 169 5.48 13.65 10.89
CA TYR A 169 4.49 14.73 10.83
C TYR A 169 3.57 14.70 12.06
N ALA A 170 3.02 13.53 12.41
CA ALA A 170 2.12 13.39 13.54
C ALA A 170 2.79 13.72 14.89
N ALA A 171 4.09 13.45 15.03
CA ALA A 171 4.84 13.84 16.23
C ALA A 171 5.08 15.36 16.35
N LEU A 172 5.21 16.05 15.21
CA LEU A 172 5.47 17.50 15.14
C LEU A 172 4.19 18.34 15.16
N HIS A 173 3.10 17.85 14.55
CA HIS A 173 1.81 18.53 14.41
C HIS A 173 0.65 17.67 14.93
N PRO A 174 0.73 17.14 16.17
CA PRO A 174 -0.24 16.17 16.68
C PRO A 174 -1.67 16.72 16.69
N GLU A 175 -1.85 18.03 16.89
CA GLU A 175 -3.16 18.67 16.92
C GLU A 175 -3.89 18.67 15.57
N LYS A 176 -3.17 18.43 14.46
CA LYS A 176 -3.74 18.38 13.10
C LYS A 176 -4.09 16.97 12.65
N VAL A 177 -3.67 15.93 13.39
CA VAL A 177 -3.86 14.52 13.02
C VAL A 177 -4.88 13.88 13.96
N ARG A 178 -6.02 13.45 13.40
CA ARG A 178 -7.09 12.78 14.16
C ARG A 178 -6.79 11.30 14.38
N ASN A 179 -6.40 10.61 13.31
CA ASN A 179 -6.06 9.19 13.29
C ASN A 179 -4.91 8.99 12.32
N LEU A 180 -3.95 8.14 12.70
CA LEU A 180 -2.76 7.85 11.89
C LEU A 180 -2.76 6.37 11.47
N ALA A 181 -2.86 6.09 10.18
CA ALA A 181 -2.64 4.77 9.63
C ALA A 181 -1.30 4.70 8.88
N LEU A 182 -0.51 3.68 9.19
CA LEU A 182 0.84 3.45 8.67
C LEU A 182 0.84 2.12 7.92
N MET A 183 0.84 2.19 6.59
CA MET A 183 0.79 1.02 5.72
C MET A 183 2.17 0.72 5.15
N ALA A 184 2.65 -0.50 5.39
CA ALA A 184 3.94 -1.00 4.93
C ALA A 184 5.11 -0.02 5.22
N ALA A 185 5.06 0.64 6.39
CA ALA A 185 5.99 1.71 6.77
C ALA A 185 7.15 1.16 7.61
N GLY A 186 8.39 1.40 7.18
CA GLY A 186 9.59 1.05 7.94
C GLY A 186 9.83 2.07 9.04
N LEU A 187 9.78 1.64 10.30
CA LEU A 187 9.75 2.50 11.47
C LEU A 187 10.74 2.07 12.58
N CYS A 188 11.30 0.88 12.48
CA CYS A 188 12.27 0.30 13.41
C CYS A 188 13.24 -0.59 12.63
N PHE A 189 14.54 -0.30 12.72
CA PHE A 189 15.59 -1.05 12.02
C PHE A 189 16.62 -1.58 13.02
N ASP A 190 16.27 -2.67 13.71
CA ASP A 190 17.18 -3.41 14.61
C ASP A 190 17.59 -4.75 13.96
N ASP A 191 18.52 -4.72 13.00
CA ASP A 191 19.15 -5.90 12.36
C ASP A 191 18.18 -6.90 11.67
N THR A 192 17.02 -6.45 11.17
CA THR A 192 15.97 -7.32 10.59
C THR A 192 15.36 -6.80 9.27
N GLY A 193 15.99 -5.81 8.63
CA GLY A 193 15.41 -4.98 7.55
C GLY A 193 15.51 -5.49 6.09
N GLY A 194 15.71 -6.78 5.83
CA GLY A 194 15.81 -7.29 4.44
C GLY A 194 16.99 -6.68 3.66
N ILE A 195 16.85 -6.38 2.35
CA ILE A 195 17.94 -5.70 1.60
C ILE A 195 18.07 -4.21 1.96
N LEU A 196 17.07 -3.61 2.63
CA LEU A 196 17.25 -2.28 3.21
C LEU A 196 18.29 -2.32 4.33
N GLU A 197 18.56 -3.47 4.95
CA GLU A 197 19.72 -3.67 5.83
C GLU A 197 21.04 -3.52 5.06
N LEU A 198 21.13 -3.99 3.81
CA LEU A 198 22.34 -3.80 2.98
C LEU A 198 22.57 -2.33 2.59
N TRP A 199 21.51 -1.53 2.52
CA TRP A 199 21.61 -0.06 2.39
C TRP A 199 21.79 0.62 3.75
N GLY A 200 21.28 -0.02 4.82
CA GLY A 200 21.41 0.35 6.22
C GLY A 200 22.79 0.08 6.82
N ASP A 201 23.63 -0.68 6.13
CA ASP A 201 25.00 -0.94 6.54
C ASP A 201 25.96 0.05 5.86
N GLU A 202 26.46 0.98 6.65
CA GLU A 202 27.42 2.02 6.24
C GLU A 202 28.73 1.43 5.66
N GLU A 203 29.06 0.16 5.93
CA GLU A 203 30.23 -0.51 5.33
C GLU A 203 29.99 -0.83 3.84
N TYR A 204 28.74 -1.04 3.43
CA TYR A 204 28.39 -1.50 2.08
C TYR A 204 27.73 -0.43 1.21
N PHE A 205 27.13 0.61 1.80
CA PHE A 205 26.41 1.64 1.05
C PHE A 205 26.63 3.05 1.60
N SER A 206 27.01 3.98 0.71
CA SER A 206 27.10 5.41 1.00
C SER A 206 26.06 6.17 0.16
N PRO A 207 24.94 6.62 0.77
CA PRO A 207 23.96 7.43 0.06
C PRO A 207 24.52 8.81 -0.35
N GLU A 208 25.49 9.34 0.41
CA GLU A 208 26.18 10.59 0.07
C GLU A 208 26.98 10.47 -1.24
N GLU A 209 27.78 9.41 -1.42
CA GLU A 209 28.55 9.22 -2.66
C GLU A 209 27.65 9.09 -3.90
N LEU A 210 26.49 8.43 -3.73
CA LEU A 210 25.48 8.28 -4.78
C LEU A 210 24.88 9.64 -5.15
N THR A 211 24.43 10.40 -4.15
CA THR A 211 23.75 11.68 -4.38
C THR A 211 24.72 12.78 -4.82
N GLU A 212 25.98 12.77 -4.38
CA GLU A 212 27.04 13.64 -4.92
C GLU A 212 27.30 13.37 -6.41
N THR A 213 27.19 12.11 -6.84
CA THR A 213 27.43 11.71 -8.24
C THR A 213 26.26 12.06 -9.15
N TYR A 214 25.04 11.76 -8.72
CA TYR A 214 23.85 11.84 -9.57
C TYR A 214 22.99 13.09 -9.33
N GLY A 215 23.11 13.72 -8.16
CA GLY A 215 22.24 14.80 -7.67
C GLY A 215 21.03 14.23 -6.94
N ASN A 216 20.15 13.55 -7.68
CA ASN A 216 19.04 12.77 -7.14
C ASN A 216 19.45 11.30 -7.02
N ALA A 217 18.74 10.53 -6.19
CA ALA A 217 18.84 9.08 -6.19
C ALA A 217 18.03 8.52 -7.38
N PRO A 218 18.69 7.88 -8.37
CA PRO A 218 18.02 7.46 -9.60
C PRO A 218 17.04 6.31 -9.35
N ALA A 219 15.84 6.40 -9.94
CA ALA A 219 14.82 5.36 -9.85
C ALA A 219 15.35 3.98 -10.28
N GLU A 220 16.11 3.91 -11.37
CA GLU A 220 16.59 2.63 -11.91
C GLU A 220 17.57 1.92 -10.96
N MET A 221 18.26 2.67 -10.10
CA MET A 221 19.15 2.09 -9.09
C MET A 221 18.34 1.50 -7.93
N LEU A 222 17.26 2.18 -7.55
CA LEU A 222 16.33 1.69 -6.54
C LEU A 222 15.60 0.44 -7.03
N ASP A 223 15.13 0.45 -8.29
CA ASP A 223 14.47 -0.68 -8.95
C ASP A 223 15.33 -1.95 -8.99
N VAL A 224 16.64 -1.79 -9.23
CA VAL A 224 17.58 -2.93 -9.16
C VAL A 224 17.68 -3.49 -7.75
N GLY A 225 17.67 -2.62 -6.73
CA GLY A 225 17.59 -3.03 -5.33
C GLY A 225 16.33 -3.83 -5.03
N PHE A 226 15.16 -3.30 -5.42
CA PHE A 226 13.86 -3.96 -5.22
C PHE A 226 13.76 -5.29 -5.96
N ALA A 227 14.19 -5.35 -7.22
CA ALA A 227 14.10 -6.57 -8.02
C ALA A 227 14.99 -7.70 -7.48
N LEU A 228 16.13 -7.37 -6.86
CA LEU A 228 17.04 -8.33 -6.24
C LEU A 228 16.53 -8.88 -4.89
N MET A 229 15.44 -8.34 -4.32
CA MET A 229 14.85 -8.84 -3.07
C MET A 229 14.24 -10.24 -3.23
N ASP A 230 13.50 -10.46 -4.32
CA ASP A 230 13.01 -11.77 -4.74
C ASP A 230 13.35 -12.00 -6.21
N PRO A 231 14.62 -12.29 -6.53
CA PRO A 231 15.08 -12.32 -7.91
C PRO A 231 14.48 -13.50 -8.69
N VAL A 232 14.06 -14.57 -8.00
CA VAL A 232 13.42 -15.70 -8.66
C VAL A 232 11.98 -15.33 -9.02
N SER A 233 11.21 -14.75 -8.10
CA SER A 233 9.86 -14.28 -8.41
C SER A 233 9.87 -13.17 -9.46
N ASN A 234 10.73 -12.16 -9.27
CA ASN A 234 10.76 -10.94 -10.09
C ASN A 234 11.41 -11.11 -11.47
N TYR A 235 12.31 -12.09 -11.69
CA TYR A 235 12.92 -12.30 -13.01
C TYR A 235 12.50 -13.58 -13.71
N VAL A 236 11.97 -14.57 -12.98
CA VAL A 236 11.69 -15.90 -13.55
C VAL A 236 10.22 -16.26 -13.40
N SER A 237 9.73 -16.38 -12.17
CA SER A 237 8.38 -16.89 -11.90
C SER A 237 7.30 -15.99 -12.49
N LYS A 238 7.50 -14.66 -12.50
CA LYS A 238 6.52 -13.73 -13.10
C LYS A 238 6.30 -13.98 -14.60
N TYR A 239 7.35 -14.28 -15.36
CA TYR A 239 7.24 -14.53 -16.80
C TYR A 239 6.73 -15.93 -17.11
N VAL A 240 7.03 -16.91 -16.25
CA VAL A 240 6.41 -18.23 -16.33
C VAL A 240 4.91 -18.14 -16.07
N ARG A 241 4.49 -17.43 -15.01
CA ARG A 241 3.06 -17.18 -14.72
C ARG A 241 2.36 -16.42 -15.85
N LEU A 242 3.03 -15.42 -16.44
CA LEU A 242 2.51 -14.75 -17.63
C LEU A 242 2.30 -15.72 -18.78
N TYR A 243 3.29 -16.56 -19.08
CA TYR A 243 3.19 -17.56 -20.13
C TYR A 243 2.03 -18.53 -19.89
N ASP A 244 1.86 -19.00 -18.65
CA ASP A 244 0.79 -19.93 -18.27
C ASP A 244 -0.61 -19.29 -18.32
N ASN A 245 -0.70 -17.95 -18.20
CA ASN A 245 -1.96 -17.19 -18.18
C ASN A 245 -2.14 -16.25 -19.36
N ILE A 246 -1.37 -16.42 -20.45
CA ILE A 246 -1.33 -15.46 -21.57
C ILE A 246 -2.64 -15.39 -22.37
N GLU A 247 -3.50 -16.40 -22.25
CA GLU A 247 -4.84 -16.44 -22.86
C GLU A 247 -5.91 -15.83 -21.93
N ASN A 248 -5.56 -15.44 -20.71
CA ASN A 248 -6.46 -14.79 -19.77
C ASN A 248 -6.29 -13.26 -19.89
N ASP A 249 -7.20 -12.62 -20.62
CA ASP A 249 -7.15 -11.18 -20.92
C ASP A 249 -7.09 -10.32 -19.64
N ASP A 250 -7.82 -10.69 -18.58
CA ASP A 250 -7.82 -9.96 -17.30
C ASP A 250 -6.46 -10.07 -16.60
N PHE A 251 -5.86 -11.26 -16.61
CA PHE A 251 -4.52 -11.48 -16.07
C PHE A 251 -3.47 -10.67 -16.86
N VAL A 252 -3.52 -10.72 -18.19
CA VAL A 252 -2.57 -10.02 -19.06
C VAL A 252 -2.70 -8.51 -18.89
N ALA A 253 -3.92 -7.98 -18.79
CA ALA A 253 -4.15 -6.56 -18.54
C ALA A 253 -3.58 -6.14 -17.18
N ASN A 254 -3.84 -6.90 -16.11
CA ASN A 254 -3.29 -6.61 -14.78
C ASN A 254 -1.75 -6.71 -14.76
N PHE A 255 -1.18 -7.72 -15.42
CA PHE A 255 0.26 -7.84 -15.60
C PHE A 255 0.84 -6.62 -16.34
N GLY A 256 0.16 -6.15 -17.39
CA GLY A 256 0.52 -4.92 -18.11
C GLY A 256 0.51 -3.68 -17.23
N ARG A 257 -0.52 -3.48 -16.39
CA ARG A 257 -0.59 -2.37 -15.43
C ARG A 257 0.59 -2.40 -14.45
N MET A 258 0.92 -3.58 -13.92
CA MET A 258 2.04 -3.75 -13.00
C MET A 258 3.40 -3.50 -13.66
N GLU A 259 3.64 -4.02 -14.87
CA GLU A 259 4.90 -3.77 -15.60
C GLU A 259 5.01 -2.29 -15.99
N ARG A 260 3.90 -1.64 -16.34
CA ARG A 260 3.88 -0.19 -16.57
C ARG A 260 4.31 0.56 -15.32
N TRP A 261 3.74 0.25 -14.16
CA TRP A 261 4.11 0.86 -12.88
C TRP A 261 5.59 0.66 -12.55
N LEU A 262 6.09 -0.57 -12.68
CA LEU A 262 7.51 -0.89 -12.47
C LEU A 262 8.44 -0.15 -13.45
N SER A 263 7.96 0.23 -14.64
CA SER A 263 8.76 0.94 -15.64
C SER A 263 8.73 2.46 -15.50
N GLU A 264 7.80 3.00 -14.72
CA GLU A 264 7.58 4.43 -14.52
C GLU A 264 8.10 4.91 -13.15
N GLY A 265 9.25 4.36 -12.73
CA GLY A 265 9.92 4.73 -11.49
C GLY A 265 10.23 6.23 -11.38
N ILE A 266 10.31 6.73 -10.16
CA ILE A 266 10.53 8.15 -9.85
C ILE A 266 11.82 8.31 -9.03
N ASP A 267 12.65 9.27 -9.44
CA ASP A 267 13.85 9.69 -8.71
C ASP A 267 13.49 10.24 -7.31
N VAL A 268 14.39 10.07 -6.34
CA VAL A 268 14.24 10.70 -5.02
C VAL A 268 15.22 11.87 -4.89
N ALA A 269 14.76 13.00 -4.34
CA ALA A 269 15.61 14.15 -4.06
C ALA A 269 16.83 13.74 -3.21
N GLY A 270 18.04 14.10 -3.64
CA GLY A 270 19.29 13.57 -3.08
C GLY A 270 19.43 13.76 -1.58
N THR A 271 19.31 15.00 -1.09
CA THR A 271 19.46 15.28 0.35
C THR A 271 18.41 14.53 1.18
N THR A 272 17.16 14.45 0.73
CA THR A 272 16.11 13.67 1.39
C THR A 272 16.45 12.18 1.41
N PHE A 273 16.90 11.62 0.29
CA PHE A 273 17.29 10.21 0.22
C PHE A 273 18.43 9.90 1.20
N THR A 274 19.46 10.74 1.23
CA THR A 274 20.59 10.59 2.17
C THR A 274 20.11 10.65 3.61
N GLN A 275 19.33 11.67 3.98
CA GLN A 275 18.79 11.79 5.33
C GLN A 275 17.90 10.61 5.71
N PHE A 276 17.09 10.10 4.78
CA PHE A 276 16.22 8.96 5.06
C PHE A 276 17.03 7.69 5.29
N VAL A 277 18.02 7.40 4.44
CA VAL A 277 18.87 6.22 4.62
C VAL A 277 19.69 6.34 5.92
N GLU A 278 20.44 7.42 6.11
CA GLU A 278 21.32 7.59 7.27
C GLU A 278 20.50 7.62 8.57
N ASN A 279 19.55 8.55 8.70
CA ASN A 279 18.89 8.78 9.97
C ASN A 279 17.88 7.69 10.31
N ILE A 280 17.18 7.13 9.33
CA ILE A 280 16.09 6.17 9.57
C ILE A 280 16.60 4.74 9.47
N TYR A 281 17.32 4.38 8.40
CA TYR A 281 17.73 2.99 8.20
C TYR A 281 19.02 2.64 8.92
N GLN A 282 20.02 3.53 8.94
CA GLN A 282 21.34 3.24 9.51
C GLN A 282 21.39 3.56 11.01
N GLU A 283 20.89 4.72 11.42
CA GLU A 283 20.97 5.19 12.81
C GLU A 283 19.70 4.92 13.63
N ASN A 284 18.60 4.52 12.99
CA ASN A 284 17.30 4.24 13.62
C ASN A 284 16.84 5.40 14.53
N GLU A 285 17.16 6.66 14.16
CA GLU A 285 16.97 7.86 14.99
C GLU A 285 15.49 8.10 15.31
N LEU A 286 14.58 7.79 14.38
CA LEU A 286 13.14 7.94 14.62
C LEU A 286 12.69 7.01 15.75
N TYR A 287 12.96 5.70 15.64
CA TYR A 287 12.59 4.70 16.64
C TYR A 287 13.21 4.98 18.01
N ASN A 288 14.47 5.40 18.02
CA ASN A 288 15.20 5.75 19.23
C ASN A 288 14.77 7.09 19.85
N ASN A 289 13.82 7.81 19.23
CA ASN A 289 13.36 9.14 19.62
C ASN A 289 14.48 10.20 19.64
N GLU A 290 15.45 10.08 18.73
CA GLU A 290 16.63 10.95 18.60
C GLU A 290 16.59 11.86 17.35
N LEU A 291 15.58 11.71 16.48
CA LEU A 291 15.47 12.43 15.22
C LEU A 291 15.10 13.92 15.41
N TYR A 292 15.83 14.80 14.74
CA TYR A 292 15.50 16.23 14.63
C TYR A 292 15.34 16.64 13.17
N LEU A 293 14.28 17.40 12.85
CA LEU A 293 14.08 17.97 11.52
C LEU A 293 14.36 19.48 11.51
N GLY A 294 15.01 19.96 10.45
CA GLY A 294 15.41 21.35 10.30
C GLY A 294 16.72 21.71 11.04
N GLY A 295 17.10 22.99 10.95
CA GLY A 295 18.33 23.53 11.56
C GLY A 295 19.61 23.38 10.72
N GLU A 296 20.74 23.88 11.22
CA GLU A 296 22.05 23.91 10.52
C GLU A 296 22.69 22.51 10.33
N ARG A 297 22.05 21.45 10.84
CA ARG A 297 22.55 20.07 10.86
C ARG A 297 22.14 19.19 9.68
N THR A 298 21.48 19.74 8.66
CA THR A 298 21.00 18.97 7.50
C THR A 298 22.07 18.65 6.46
N GLU A 299 23.34 19.03 6.68
CA GLU A 299 24.51 18.59 5.90
C GLU A 299 25.25 17.48 6.66
N SER A 300 25.14 16.23 6.19
CA SER A 300 25.92 15.00 6.54
C SER A 300 26.37 14.87 7.99
N ALA A 301 25.79 13.91 8.72
CA ALA A 301 26.03 13.65 10.15
C ALA A 301 27.51 13.35 10.52
N ARG A 302 28.42 13.26 9.56
CA ARG A 302 29.83 12.95 9.80
C ARG A 302 30.70 14.19 9.98
N SER A 303 30.68 14.75 11.19
CA SER A 303 31.89 15.36 11.72
C SER A 303 32.91 14.25 12.01
N SER A 304 34.12 14.36 11.44
CA SER A 304 35.30 13.50 11.68
C SER A 304 35.71 13.26 13.16
N SER A 305 34.96 13.79 14.12
CA SER A 305 35.20 13.72 15.56
C SER A 305 34.18 12.89 16.36
N GLY A 306 33.07 12.45 15.77
CA GLY A 306 32.12 11.52 16.42
C GLY A 306 31.41 12.07 17.67
N GLU A 307 31.43 13.38 17.91
CA GLU A 307 30.74 14.00 19.06
C GLU A 307 29.36 14.54 18.65
N ARG A 308 28.30 14.00 19.27
CA ARG A 308 26.91 14.48 19.17
C ARG A 308 26.77 15.81 19.93
N SER A 309 26.33 16.88 19.25
CA SER A 309 26.04 18.20 19.83
C SER A 309 24.53 18.46 19.82
N GLU A 310 23.93 18.50 21.01
CA GLU A 310 22.48 18.67 21.29
C GLU A 310 21.91 20.07 20.92
N SER A 311 22.43 20.79 19.93
CA SER A 311 22.08 22.23 19.75
C SER A 311 22.04 22.71 18.29
N GLY A 312 21.59 21.87 17.37
CA GLY A 312 21.51 22.17 15.92
C GLY A 312 20.31 22.99 15.44
N GLY A 313 19.44 23.49 16.33
CA GLY A 313 18.33 24.39 15.97
C GLY A 313 17.14 23.75 15.24
N GLY A 314 17.17 22.45 14.96
CA GLY A 314 16.02 21.69 14.46
C GLY A 314 14.98 21.40 15.54
N GLU A 315 13.78 21.03 15.11
CA GLU A 315 12.68 20.61 15.97
C GLU A 315 12.77 19.10 16.24
N HIS A 316 12.55 18.70 17.50
CA HIS A 316 12.61 17.31 17.91
C HIS A 316 11.34 16.59 17.47
N VAL A 317 11.50 15.47 16.78
CA VAL A 317 10.39 14.56 16.46
C VAL A 317 10.13 13.68 17.68
N ASP A 318 9.44 14.24 18.68
CA ASP A 318 9.16 13.52 19.94
C ASP A 318 7.98 12.54 19.75
N LEU A 319 8.27 11.25 19.70
CA LEU A 319 7.28 10.18 19.52
C LEU A 319 6.23 10.14 20.64
N ALA A 320 6.52 10.71 21.82
CA ALA A 320 5.54 10.85 22.89
C ALA A 320 4.36 11.76 22.53
N ASN A 321 4.50 12.61 21.52
CA ASN A 321 3.42 13.47 21.00
C ASN A 321 2.46 12.74 20.07
N ILE A 322 2.81 11.54 19.57
CA ILE A 322 1.88 10.71 18.81
C ILE A 322 0.91 10.05 19.80
N ASP A 323 -0.10 10.80 20.23
CA ASP A 323 -1.10 10.40 21.24
C ASP A 323 -2.46 10.04 20.65
N MET A 324 -2.67 10.35 19.36
CA MET A 324 -3.85 9.96 18.59
C MET A 324 -3.87 8.45 18.29
N PRO A 325 -5.02 7.85 17.92
CA PRO A 325 -5.08 6.45 17.53
C PRO A 325 -4.16 6.11 16.34
N VAL A 326 -3.47 4.98 16.44
CA VAL A 326 -2.53 4.51 15.40
C VAL A 326 -2.90 3.12 14.90
N LEU A 327 -3.03 2.97 13.58
CA LEU A 327 -3.21 1.69 12.90
C LEU A 327 -1.97 1.34 12.09
N GLN A 328 -1.41 0.16 12.30
CA GLN A 328 -0.42 -0.41 11.40
C GLN A 328 -1.05 -1.42 10.44
N ILE A 329 -0.71 -1.34 9.15
CA ILE A 329 -1.16 -2.27 8.12
C ILE A 329 0.08 -2.91 7.51
N THR A 330 0.30 -4.21 7.75
CA THR A 330 1.55 -4.91 7.42
C THR A 330 1.29 -6.23 6.67
N GLY A 331 2.27 -6.64 5.84
CA GLY A 331 2.20 -7.90 5.11
C GLY A 331 3.15 -8.94 5.70
N GLU A 332 2.68 -10.16 5.95
CA GLU A 332 3.51 -11.26 6.48
C GLU A 332 4.66 -11.65 5.52
N TYR A 333 4.45 -11.46 4.21
CA TYR A 333 5.41 -11.79 3.16
C TYR A 333 6.05 -10.54 2.56
N ASP A 334 6.01 -9.43 3.30
CA ASP A 334 6.69 -8.21 2.90
C ASP A 334 8.20 -8.37 3.12
N HIS A 335 8.92 -8.65 2.04
CA HIS A 335 10.38 -8.75 2.06
C HIS A 335 11.08 -7.38 1.93
N LEU A 336 10.32 -6.31 1.68
CA LEU A 336 10.83 -4.95 1.59
C LEU A 336 10.80 -4.29 2.97
N ILE A 337 9.62 -4.26 3.60
CA ILE A 337 9.39 -3.78 4.98
C ILE A 337 8.76 -4.94 5.76
N PRO A 338 9.58 -5.86 6.32
CA PRO A 338 9.07 -6.92 7.18
C PRO A 338 8.26 -6.35 8.34
N SER A 339 7.23 -7.06 8.79
CA SER A 339 6.33 -6.60 9.86
C SER A 339 7.08 -6.24 11.15
N GLU A 340 8.21 -6.91 11.40
CA GLU A 340 9.14 -6.71 12.51
C GLU A 340 9.79 -5.33 12.49
N THR A 341 9.86 -4.68 11.33
CA THR A 341 10.37 -3.32 11.18
C THR A 341 9.31 -2.24 11.35
N SER A 342 8.05 -2.63 11.52
CA SER A 342 6.93 -1.70 11.74
C SER A 342 6.37 -1.83 13.15
N LYS A 343 6.01 -3.05 13.57
CA LYS A 343 5.25 -3.32 14.81
C LYS A 343 5.87 -2.77 16.10
N PRO A 344 7.20 -2.86 16.33
CA PRO A 344 7.82 -2.34 17.55
C PRO A 344 7.60 -0.84 17.75
N PHE A 345 7.31 -0.09 16.67
CA PHE A 345 7.03 1.33 16.76
C PHE A 345 5.83 1.66 17.68
N ASN A 346 4.86 0.74 17.80
CA ASN A 346 3.72 0.91 18.71
C ASN A 346 4.15 0.96 20.19
N ASP A 347 5.31 0.42 20.54
CA ASP A 347 5.81 0.37 21.92
C ASP A 347 6.56 1.66 22.34
N VAL A 348 6.89 2.54 21.37
CA VAL A 348 7.70 3.74 21.60
C VAL A 348 6.95 5.06 21.39
N ILE A 349 5.69 5.00 20.95
CA ILE A 349 4.82 6.18 20.77
C ILE A 349 3.96 6.47 22.01
N GLY A 350 3.40 7.69 22.07
CA GLY A 350 2.53 8.13 23.17
C GLY A 350 1.11 7.54 23.18
N SER A 351 0.66 6.94 22.07
CA SER A 351 -0.72 6.50 21.87
C SER A 351 -1.09 5.31 22.74
N GLU A 352 -2.25 5.40 23.40
CA GLU A 352 -2.85 4.29 24.15
C GLU A 352 -3.81 3.45 23.28
N ASP A 353 -4.11 3.88 22.04
CA ASP A 353 -5.00 3.20 21.09
C ASP A 353 -4.21 2.81 19.84
N THR A 354 -3.48 1.70 19.95
CA THR A 354 -2.72 1.12 18.84
C THR A 354 -3.39 -0.16 18.35
N SER A 355 -3.43 -0.33 17.03
CA SER A 355 -3.99 -1.51 16.36
C SER A 355 -3.05 -1.97 15.24
N THR A 356 -3.05 -3.27 14.94
CA THR A 356 -2.27 -3.83 13.83
C THR A 356 -3.16 -4.78 13.04
N ILE A 357 -3.26 -4.53 11.73
CA ILE A 357 -3.79 -5.48 10.75
C ILE A 357 -2.58 -6.07 10.02
N GLU A 358 -2.38 -7.37 10.17
CA GLU A 358 -1.36 -8.13 9.47
C GLU A 358 -2.03 -9.16 8.59
N TYR A 359 -1.57 -9.26 7.33
CA TYR A 359 -2.21 -10.11 6.33
C TYR A 359 -1.18 -10.91 5.51
N PRO A 360 -1.48 -12.16 5.10
CA PRO A 360 -0.58 -13.01 4.32
C PRO A 360 -0.43 -12.54 2.86
N THR A 361 0.24 -11.40 2.68
CA THR A 361 0.52 -10.76 1.40
C THR A 361 1.87 -10.05 1.45
N GLY A 362 2.39 -9.68 0.28
CA GLY A 362 3.63 -8.90 0.17
C GLY A 362 3.36 -7.40 0.14
N HIS A 363 4.43 -6.60 0.09
CA HIS A 363 4.40 -5.12 0.12
C HIS A 363 3.32 -4.50 -0.76
N ILE A 364 3.40 -4.75 -2.07
CA ILE A 364 2.46 -4.23 -3.07
C ILE A 364 1.11 -4.94 -2.97
N GLY A 365 1.11 -6.20 -2.52
CA GLY A 365 -0.09 -7.02 -2.40
C GLY A 365 -1.10 -6.46 -1.40
N LEU A 366 -0.66 -5.66 -0.41
CA LEU A 366 -1.55 -4.87 0.45
C LEU A 366 -2.44 -3.90 -0.35
N SER A 367 -1.92 -3.33 -1.44
CA SER A 367 -2.60 -2.34 -2.28
C SER A 367 -3.36 -2.94 -3.46
N VAL A 368 -2.87 -4.03 -4.05
CA VAL A 368 -3.35 -4.50 -5.37
C VAL A 368 -3.83 -5.95 -5.41
N SER A 369 -3.76 -6.69 -4.28
CA SER A 369 -4.28 -8.05 -4.26
C SER A 369 -5.79 -8.06 -4.02
N GLY A 370 -6.50 -8.95 -4.70
CA GLY A 370 -7.94 -9.11 -4.49
C GLY A 370 -8.29 -9.50 -3.07
N SER A 371 -7.50 -10.39 -2.49
CA SER A 371 -7.63 -10.80 -1.09
C SER A 371 -7.49 -9.63 -0.11
N SER A 372 -6.58 -8.67 -0.36
CA SER A 372 -6.47 -7.48 0.51
C SER A 372 -7.71 -6.60 0.38
N HIS A 373 -8.27 -6.43 -0.81
CA HIS A 373 -9.51 -5.66 -0.99
C HIS A 373 -10.75 -6.34 -0.41
N GLU A 374 -10.74 -7.66 -0.30
CA GLU A 374 -11.82 -8.43 0.30
C GLU A 374 -11.73 -8.49 1.83
N ASN A 375 -10.50 -8.52 2.39
CA ASN A 375 -10.31 -8.84 3.81
C ASN A 375 -9.61 -7.73 4.61
N VAL A 376 -8.65 -6.99 4.03
CA VAL A 376 -7.89 -5.95 4.75
C VAL A 376 -8.62 -4.60 4.70
N TRP A 377 -8.96 -4.13 3.50
CA TRP A 377 -9.52 -2.80 3.33
C TRP A 377 -10.87 -2.56 4.03
N PRO A 378 -11.79 -3.55 4.11
CA PRO A 378 -12.98 -3.40 4.94
C PRO A 378 -12.65 -3.13 6.42
N GLU A 379 -11.71 -3.86 7.00
CA GLU A 379 -11.28 -3.65 8.39
C GLU A 379 -10.63 -2.28 8.60
N VAL A 380 -9.84 -1.81 7.64
CA VAL A 380 -9.23 -0.47 7.66
C VAL A 380 -10.31 0.62 7.62
N CYS A 381 -11.31 0.49 6.75
CA CYS A 381 -12.44 1.41 6.67
C CYS A 381 -13.24 1.44 7.97
N GLU A 382 -13.57 0.28 8.54
CA GLU A 382 -14.26 0.17 9.83
C GLU A 382 -13.45 0.82 10.97
N TRP A 383 -12.11 0.63 10.97
CA TRP A 383 -11.23 1.23 11.97
C TRP A 383 -11.26 2.76 11.92
N PHE A 384 -11.19 3.35 10.72
CA PHE A 384 -11.31 4.80 10.53
C PHE A 384 -12.71 5.29 10.90
N GLU A 385 -13.77 4.61 10.46
CA GLU A 385 -15.15 5.02 10.69
C GLU A 385 -15.44 5.13 12.19
N ALA A 386 -15.02 4.12 12.97
CA ALA A 386 -15.19 4.07 14.41
C ALA A 386 -14.53 5.26 15.15
N ARG A 387 -13.50 5.88 14.56
CA ARG A 387 -12.68 6.94 15.18
C ARG A 387 -12.83 8.31 14.51
N SER A 388 -13.64 8.40 13.47
CA SER A 388 -13.86 9.62 12.68
C SER A 388 -15.16 10.35 13.02
N GLN A 389 -15.85 9.93 14.08
CA GLN A 389 -17.10 10.59 14.50
C GLN A 389 -16.83 11.96 15.13
N VAL A 390 -17.44 13.01 14.59
CA VAL A 390 -17.46 14.34 15.21
C VAL A 390 -18.67 14.39 16.13
N GLU A 391 -18.47 14.69 17.42
CA GLU A 391 -19.61 14.91 18.32
C GLU A 391 -20.39 16.13 17.81
N SER A 392 -21.62 15.91 17.33
CA SER A 392 -22.46 17.04 16.96
C SER A 392 -22.80 17.82 18.24
N GLU A 393 -22.32 19.06 18.37
CA GLU A 393 -22.90 20.04 19.30
C GLU A 393 -24.29 20.47 18.79
N ALA A 394 -25.21 19.52 18.60
CA ALA A 394 -26.64 19.78 18.66
C ALA A 394 -27.01 19.85 20.15
N ALA A 395 -26.50 20.86 20.85
CA ALA A 395 -27.13 21.31 22.07
C ALA A 395 -28.56 21.72 21.70
N GLU A 396 -29.53 20.90 22.09
CA GLU A 396 -30.95 21.23 22.06
C GLU A 396 -31.11 22.60 22.70
N ILE A 397 -31.29 23.63 21.87
CA ILE A 397 -31.86 24.89 22.33
C ILE A 397 -33.31 24.54 22.64
N GLU A 398 -33.58 24.22 23.91
CA GLU A 398 -34.92 24.27 24.47
C GLU A 398 -35.45 25.69 24.22
N VAL A 399 -36.24 25.84 23.16
CA VAL A 399 -37.06 27.04 22.96
C VAL A 399 -38.12 26.98 24.05
N GLU A 400 -37.87 27.69 25.15
CA GLU A 400 -38.92 28.00 26.13
C GLU A 400 -40.10 28.67 25.40
N ASP A 401 -41.22 27.96 25.40
CA ASP A 401 -42.53 28.40 24.95
C ASP A 401 -42.94 29.67 25.72
N VAL A 402 -42.72 30.83 25.11
CA VAL A 402 -43.39 32.07 25.48
C VAL A 402 -44.48 32.32 24.45
N GLY A 403 -45.67 31.77 24.74
CA GLY A 403 -46.88 32.08 24.01
C GLY A 403 -47.24 33.57 24.06
N GLY A 404 -47.86 34.05 22.96
CA GLY A 404 -48.62 35.29 22.95
C GLY A 404 -48.62 36.05 21.62
N ASP A 405 -49.61 35.73 20.78
CA ASP A 405 -50.34 36.58 19.83
C ASP A 405 -49.58 37.39 18.75
N VAL A 406 -49.89 37.14 17.47
CA VAL A 406 -50.78 37.98 16.63
C VAL A 406 -50.95 37.35 15.23
N GLU A 407 -52.20 37.36 14.77
CA GLU A 407 -52.76 36.88 13.49
C GLU A 407 -52.30 37.64 12.22
N GLU A 408 -52.64 37.02 11.07
CA GLU A 408 -52.84 37.57 9.71
C GLU A 408 -51.61 38.06 8.94
N SER A 409 -51.22 37.51 7.79
CA SER A 409 -51.96 37.38 6.52
C SER A 409 -50.94 36.87 5.46
N VAL A 410 -51.23 36.04 4.46
CA VAL A 410 -51.98 36.30 3.22
C VAL A 410 -52.18 34.97 2.46
N GLU A 411 -53.39 34.76 1.95
CA GLU A 411 -53.79 33.69 1.03
C GLU A 411 -53.25 33.83 -0.42
N LYS A 412 -53.17 32.68 -1.10
CA LYS A 412 -53.48 32.41 -2.53
C LYS A 412 -52.52 32.85 -3.64
N ALA A 413 -52.05 31.84 -4.38
CA ALA A 413 -52.42 31.67 -5.79
C ALA A 413 -52.43 30.18 -6.18
N VAL A 414 -53.59 29.75 -6.67
CA VAL A 414 -53.91 28.52 -7.42
C VAL A 414 -53.80 28.94 -8.91
N GLU A 415 -53.35 28.17 -9.92
CA GLU A 415 -54.00 27.01 -10.53
C GLU A 415 -53.34 26.75 -11.92
N ALA A 416 -53.53 25.51 -12.41
CA ALA A 416 -53.73 25.09 -13.81
C ALA A 416 -52.50 24.88 -14.74
N GLU A 417 -52.21 23.62 -15.10
CA GLU A 417 -52.63 22.87 -16.34
C GLU A 417 -51.56 23.07 -17.46
N GLU A 418 -51.11 22.09 -18.25
CA GLU A 418 -51.77 20.99 -18.95
C GLU A 418 -50.75 19.85 -19.25
N GLU A 419 -51.20 18.59 -19.22
CA GLU A 419 -50.74 17.55 -20.16
C GLU A 419 -51.66 17.52 -21.40
N PRO A 420 -51.26 16.85 -22.49
CA PRO A 420 -52.01 15.62 -22.78
C PRO A 420 -51.18 14.43 -23.34
N GLU A 421 -51.48 13.26 -22.77
CA GLU A 421 -51.94 11.97 -23.36
C GLU A 421 -51.13 11.20 -24.43
N ALA A 422 -50.58 10.07 -23.98
CA ALA A 422 -50.97 8.66 -24.24
C ALA A 422 -51.41 8.16 -25.63
N ASP A 423 -50.82 7.03 -26.06
CA ASP A 423 -51.49 5.74 -26.36
C ASP A 423 -50.40 4.66 -26.60
N GLU A 424 -50.28 3.62 -25.74
CA GLU A 424 -50.76 2.22 -25.94
C GLU A 424 -50.17 1.49 -27.17
N THR A 425 -49.75 0.22 -27.18
CA THR A 425 -49.97 -0.99 -26.37
C THR A 425 -48.98 -2.06 -26.87
N GLY A 426 -48.69 -3.12 -26.08
CA GLY A 426 -48.04 -4.32 -26.63
C GLY A 426 -47.44 -5.29 -25.61
N ASP A 427 -48.32 -6.02 -24.91
CA ASP A 427 -48.07 -7.19 -24.06
C ASP A 427 -47.33 -8.35 -24.78
N ALA A 428 -46.43 -9.05 -24.07
CA ALA A 428 -46.39 -10.53 -23.96
C ALA A 428 -45.10 -11.05 -23.27
N GLY A 429 -45.27 -11.51 -22.03
CA GLY A 429 -44.86 -12.84 -21.49
C GLY A 429 -43.39 -13.33 -21.49
N PRO A 430 -43.00 -14.15 -20.48
CA PRO A 430 -41.62 -14.52 -20.18
C PRO A 430 -41.19 -15.87 -20.78
N ALA A 431 -39.89 -16.05 -21.00
CA ALA A 431 -39.22 -17.33 -21.23
C ALA A 431 -37.71 -17.12 -21.09
N GLU A 432 -36.86 -18.04 -20.66
CA GLU A 432 -36.95 -19.34 -19.99
C GLU A 432 -35.50 -19.61 -19.55
N LEU A 433 -35.33 -20.34 -18.43
CA LEU A 433 -34.05 -20.96 -18.09
C LEU A 433 -33.63 -21.92 -19.20
N GLU A 434 -32.40 -21.80 -19.69
CA GLU A 434 -31.71 -22.92 -20.34
C GLU A 434 -30.39 -23.22 -19.60
N THR A 435 -30.49 -24.27 -18.80
CA THR A 435 -29.40 -25.16 -18.40
C THR A 435 -28.74 -25.76 -19.63
N ASN A 436 -27.41 -25.79 -19.69
CA ASN A 436 -26.71 -26.69 -20.58
C ASN A 436 -25.66 -27.49 -19.81
N ASP A 437 -26.10 -28.65 -19.32
CA ASP A 437 -25.24 -29.78 -18.99
C ASP A 437 -24.64 -30.34 -20.28
N ALA A 438 -23.30 -30.35 -20.36
CA ALA A 438 -22.59 -31.22 -21.28
C ALA A 438 -21.41 -31.87 -20.54
N ALA A 439 -21.57 -33.15 -20.23
CA ALA A 439 -20.51 -34.11 -19.92
C ALA A 439 -20.94 -35.48 -20.50
N PRO A 440 -20.06 -36.49 -20.65
CA PRO A 440 -18.64 -36.55 -20.29
C PRO A 440 -17.73 -37.16 -21.39
N GLU A 441 -16.44 -36.85 -21.35
CA GLU A 441 -15.38 -37.80 -21.77
C GLU A 441 -14.36 -37.90 -20.62
N THR A 442 -13.82 -39.11 -20.47
CA THR A 442 -13.35 -39.73 -19.22
C THR A 442 -11.87 -39.49 -18.89
N GLY A 443 -11.56 -39.22 -17.62
CA GLY A 443 -10.22 -39.42 -17.03
C GLY A 443 -10.14 -38.85 -15.61
N ASP A 444 -10.11 -39.74 -14.61
CA ASP A 444 -9.86 -39.56 -13.16
C ASP A 444 -10.61 -38.46 -12.39
N ALA A 445 -11.33 -38.86 -11.34
CA ALA A 445 -12.01 -37.95 -10.43
C ALA A 445 -10.97 -37.29 -9.50
N ASP A 446 -10.59 -36.06 -9.80
CA ASP A 446 -9.85 -35.21 -8.87
C ASP A 446 -10.83 -34.69 -7.80
N GLU A 447 -10.64 -35.11 -6.56
CA GLU A 447 -11.24 -34.45 -5.41
C GLU A 447 -10.78 -32.98 -5.37
N PRO A 448 -11.62 -32.03 -4.96
CA PRO A 448 -11.22 -30.64 -4.90
C PRO A 448 -9.95 -30.50 -4.04
N GLY A 449 -8.96 -29.80 -4.59
CA GLY A 449 -7.75 -29.43 -3.88
C GLY A 449 -8.06 -28.53 -2.69
N ILE A 450 -7.18 -28.49 -1.71
CA ILE A 450 -7.37 -27.75 -0.45
C ILE A 450 -7.42 -26.22 -0.62
N GLU A 451 -7.06 -25.70 -1.80
CA GLU A 451 -7.05 -24.26 -2.13
C GLU A 451 -8.47 -23.68 -2.28
N VAL A 452 -9.49 -24.55 -2.35
CA VAL A 452 -10.89 -24.12 -2.38
C VAL A 452 -11.38 -23.63 -1.01
N LEU A 453 -10.64 -23.91 0.07
CA LEU A 453 -11.00 -23.53 1.43
C LEU A 453 -10.48 -22.13 1.76
N ASN A 454 -11.30 -21.35 2.45
CA ASN A 454 -11.00 -19.96 2.71
C ASN A 454 -9.80 -19.83 3.67
N GLY A 455 -8.82 -19.01 3.27
CA GLY A 455 -7.57 -18.81 3.99
C GLY A 455 -6.45 -19.83 3.68
N ILE A 456 -6.67 -20.81 2.80
CA ILE A 456 -5.63 -21.74 2.32
C ILE A 456 -5.16 -21.31 0.92
N GLY A 457 -4.13 -20.46 0.86
CA GLY A 457 -3.45 -20.12 -0.39
C GLY A 457 -2.50 -21.21 -0.88
N GLU A 458 -1.98 -21.05 -2.10
CA GLU A 458 -1.11 -22.02 -2.80
C GLU A 458 0.14 -22.42 -1.98
N THR A 459 0.70 -21.50 -1.19
CA THR A 459 1.83 -21.76 -0.29
C THR A 459 1.49 -22.74 0.83
N TYR A 460 0.35 -22.57 1.51
CA TYR A 460 -0.09 -23.50 2.54
C TYR A 460 -0.46 -24.84 1.93
N ALA A 461 -1.08 -24.80 0.75
CA ALA A 461 -1.42 -26.01 0.02
C ALA A 461 -0.18 -26.83 -0.35
N ASP A 462 0.89 -26.20 -0.84
CA ASP A 462 2.13 -26.89 -1.17
C ASP A 462 2.81 -27.53 0.05
N ARG A 463 2.78 -26.83 1.19
CA ARG A 463 3.30 -27.35 2.46
C ARG A 463 2.50 -28.55 2.95
N LEU A 464 1.17 -28.46 2.90
CA LEU A 464 0.25 -29.52 3.29
C LEU A 464 0.37 -30.74 2.35
N ARG A 465 0.48 -30.52 1.04
CA ARG A 465 0.79 -31.59 0.07
C ARG A 465 2.14 -32.24 0.36
N GLY A 466 3.12 -31.46 0.84
CA GLY A 466 4.43 -31.94 1.27
C GLY A 466 4.37 -32.99 2.39
N VAL A 467 3.31 -32.98 3.21
CA VAL A 467 3.04 -33.99 4.25
C VAL A 467 1.93 -34.99 3.88
N GLY A 468 1.45 -34.96 2.63
CA GLY A 468 0.44 -35.89 2.11
C GLY A 468 -1.00 -35.45 2.31
N ILE A 469 -1.24 -34.18 2.66
CA ILE A 469 -2.58 -33.57 2.75
C ILE A 469 -2.82 -32.82 1.45
N ALA A 470 -3.40 -33.48 0.45
CA ALA A 470 -3.55 -32.92 -0.90
C ALA A 470 -5.00 -32.53 -1.24
N THR A 471 -5.97 -33.14 -0.58
CA THR A 471 -7.39 -32.98 -0.85
C THR A 471 -8.13 -32.42 0.36
N VAL A 472 -9.31 -31.83 0.13
CA VAL A 472 -10.21 -31.42 1.23
C VAL A 472 -10.52 -32.60 2.16
N ALA A 473 -10.64 -33.83 1.62
CA ALA A 473 -10.87 -35.03 2.41
C ALA A 473 -9.68 -35.40 3.30
N ASP A 474 -8.45 -35.26 2.79
CA ASP A 474 -7.24 -35.46 3.60
C ASP A 474 -7.20 -34.47 4.77
N LEU A 475 -7.48 -33.19 4.48
CA LEU A 475 -7.45 -32.12 5.49
C LEU A 475 -8.55 -32.31 6.55
N ALA A 476 -9.76 -32.69 6.16
CA ALA A 476 -10.87 -32.98 7.09
C ALA A 476 -10.55 -34.16 8.03
N SER A 477 -9.61 -35.03 7.64
CA SER A 477 -9.19 -36.20 8.42
C SER A 477 -7.87 -36.03 9.17
N ALA A 478 -7.19 -34.90 8.97
CA ALA A 478 -5.89 -34.60 9.58
C ALA A 478 -6.05 -34.13 11.04
N ASP A 479 -5.01 -34.31 11.85
CA ASP A 479 -4.96 -33.74 13.19
C ASP A 479 -4.43 -32.31 13.18
N VAL A 480 -4.96 -31.49 14.09
CA VAL A 480 -4.65 -30.06 14.24
C VAL A 480 -3.15 -29.81 14.37
N GLU A 481 -2.44 -30.62 15.16
CA GLU A 481 -1.00 -30.48 15.40
C GLU A 481 -0.18 -30.68 14.11
N THR A 482 -0.55 -31.69 13.31
CA THR A 482 0.07 -31.95 12.00
C THR A 482 -0.21 -30.84 11.00
N VAL A 483 -1.44 -30.33 10.92
CA VAL A 483 -1.80 -29.22 10.03
C VAL A 483 -1.09 -27.92 10.44
N ALA A 484 -1.13 -27.58 11.72
CA ALA A 484 -0.47 -26.40 12.28
C ALA A 484 1.04 -26.44 12.04
N SER A 485 1.68 -27.60 12.32
CA SER A 485 3.12 -27.76 12.12
C SER A 485 3.52 -27.78 10.64
N ALA A 486 2.73 -28.40 9.76
CA ALA A 486 3.07 -28.50 8.35
C ALA A 486 2.88 -27.16 7.62
N ALA A 487 1.79 -26.46 7.92
CA ALA A 487 1.50 -25.16 7.32
C ALA A 487 2.24 -24.00 8.02
N GLU A 488 2.84 -24.24 9.19
CA GLU A 488 3.48 -23.25 10.07
C GLU A 488 2.50 -22.16 10.54
N VAL A 489 1.31 -22.58 10.98
CA VAL A 489 0.24 -21.70 11.48
C VAL A 489 -0.15 -22.02 12.92
N SER A 490 -0.96 -21.18 13.55
CA SER A 490 -1.51 -21.45 14.89
C SER A 490 -2.47 -22.65 14.88
N GLU A 491 -2.58 -23.33 16.03
CA GLU A 491 -3.55 -24.44 16.21
C GLU A 491 -4.99 -23.99 15.95
N GLU A 492 -5.35 -22.76 16.35
CA GLU A 492 -6.69 -22.19 16.11
C GLU A 492 -6.99 -22.02 14.61
N ARG A 493 -5.99 -21.62 13.82
CA ARG A 493 -6.14 -21.49 12.36
C ARG A 493 -6.21 -22.85 11.67
N ALA A 494 -5.42 -23.82 12.14
CA ALA A 494 -5.50 -25.20 11.68
C ALA A 494 -6.86 -25.84 12.00
N GLU A 495 -7.43 -25.59 13.19
CA GLU A 495 -8.78 -26.01 13.57
C GLU A 495 -9.83 -25.42 12.62
N SER A 496 -9.78 -24.11 12.35
CA SER A 496 -10.69 -23.46 11.40
C SER A 496 -10.66 -24.10 10.00
N TRP A 497 -9.48 -24.43 9.49
CA TRP A 497 -9.34 -25.10 8.19
C TRP A 497 -9.89 -26.53 8.18
N ILE A 498 -9.67 -27.30 9.25
CA ILE A 498 -10.22 -28.65 9.38
C ILE A 498 -11.74 -28.62 9.49
N GLU A 499 -12.30 -27.66 10.24
CA GLU A 499 -13.75 -27.45 10.36
C GLU A 499 -14.38 -27.04 9.02
N GLN A 500 -13.73 -26.15 8.27
CA GLN A 500 -14.17 -25.79 6.92
C GLN A 500 -14.13 -27.00 5.97
N ALA A 501 -13.10 -27.84 6.05
CA ALA A 501 -12.97 -29.04 5.22
C ALA A 501 -14.00 -30.14 5.55
N ALA A 502 -14.51 -30.14 6.79
CA ALA A 502 -15.48 -31.12 7.26
C ALA A 502 -16.96 -30.77 6.94
N ASN A 503 -17.22 -29.54 6.51
CA ASN A 503 -18.54 -29.02 6.12
C ASN A 503 -18.74 -29.05 4.61
#